data_AF-A0A5N6Z2G9-F1
#
_entry.id   AF-A0A5N6Z2G9-F1
#
_cell.length_a   1.000
_cell.length_b   1.000
_cell.length_c   1.000
_cell.angle_alpha   90.00
_cell.angle_beta   90.00
_cell.angle_gamma   90.00
#
_symmetry.space_group_name_H-M   'P 1'
#
loop_
_entity.id
_entity.type
_entity.pdbx_description
1 polymer ?
#
loop_
_entity_poly.entity_id
_entity_poly.type
_entity_poly.pdbx_seq_one_letter_code
_entity_poly.pdbx_strand_id
1 'polypeptide(L)' 'MATGWSLIIGLIIIVIASVAAWIFSPKGDNQTLWRSTLILSFVSCYLMWAITFMAQLHPLIAPKRSNIRPDRVPH' A
#
# COMPACT_ATOMS: atom_id res chain seq x y z
N MET A 1 -14.22 8.41 0.82
CA MET A 1 -14.37 8.05 -0.60
C MET A 1 -13.01 7.63 -1.12
N ALA A 2 -12.76 6.33 -1.23
CA ALA A 2 -11.54 5.82 -1.82
C ALA A 2 -11.56 6.17 -3.32
N THR A 3 -10.71 7.09 -3.74
CA THR A 3 -10.56 7.51 -5.14
C THR A 3 -9.17 7.12 -5.62
N GLY A 4 -8.96 6.99 -6.93
CA GLY A 4 -7.64 6.64 -7.50
C GLY A 4 -6.50 7.57 -7.04
N TRP A 5 -6.82 8.76 -6.52
CA TRP A 5 -5.87 9.69 -5.90
C TRP A 5 -5.10 9.10 -4.71
N SER A 6 -5.67 8.16 -3.95
CA SER A 6 -4.95 7.53 -2.84
C SER A 6 -3.70 6.78 -3.30
N LEU A 7 -3.72 6.18 -4.49
CA LEU A 7 -2.56 5.53 -5.09
C LEU A 7 -1.45 6.53 -5.36
N ILE A 8 -1.77 7.67 -5.96
CA ILE A 8 -0.79 8.71 -6.31
C ILE A 8 -0.16 9.30 -5.05
N ILE A 9 -0.98 9.61 -4.04
CA ILE A 9 -0.48 10.13 -2.76
C ILE A 9 0.44 9.11 -2.08
N GLY A 10 0.02 7.84 -2.01
CA GLY A 10 0.84 6.76 -1.47
C GLY A 10 2.17 6.60 -2.21
N LEU A 11 2.14 6.66 -3.55
CA LEU A 11 3.35 6.58 -4.38
C LEU A 11 4.32 7.72 -4.07
N ILE A 12 3.84 8.96 -3.97
CA ILE A 12 4.66 10.13 -3.65
C ILE A 12 5.34 9.95 -2.29
N ILE A 13 4.60 9.49 -1.28
CA ILE A 13 5.14 9.24 0.07
C ILE A 13 6.28 8.20 0.01
N ILE A 14 6.08 7.12 -0.73
CA ILE A 14 7.06 6.02 -0.82
C ILE A 14 8.30 6.45 -1.61
N VAL A 15 8.14 7.25 -2.65
CA VAL A 15 9.27 7.85 -3.39
C VAL A 15 10.07 8.77 -2.47
N ILE A 16 9.40 9.65 -1.71
CA ILE A 16 10.08 10.54 -0.75
C ILE A 16 10.81 9.72 0.32
N ALA A 17 10.17 8.70 0.89
CA ALA A 17 10.79 7.82 1.89
C ALA A 17 12.01 7.08 1.32
N SER A 18 11.95 6.64 0.05
CA SER A 18 13.07 5.97 -0.62
C SER A 18 14.24 6.91 -0.89
N VAL A 19 13.96 8.15 -1.30
CA VAL A 19 14.98 9.20 -1.47
C VAL A 19 15.60 9.59 -0.12
N ALA A 20 14.78 9.71 0.93
CA ALA A 20 15.26 9.96 2.28
C ALA A 20 16.15 8.82 2.77
N ALA A 21 15.75 7.55 2.58
CA ALA A 21 16.58 6.40 2.90
C ALA A 21 17.92 6.45 2.14
N TRP A 22 17.93 6.86 0.87
CA TRP A 22 19.17 6.98 0.11
C TRP A 22 20.14 8.04 0.67
N ILE A 23 19.62 9.22 1.01
CA ILE A 23 20.41 10.38 1.45
C ILE A 23 20.84 10.24 2.91
N PHE A 24 19.94 9.81 3.80
CA PHE A 24 20.17 9.76 5.24
C PHE A 24 20.75 8.43 5.74
N SER A 25 21.00 7.45 4.85
CA SER A 25 21.66 6.20 5.25
C SER A 25 23.08 6.46 5.80
N PRO A 26 23.42 5.90 6.98
CA PRO A 26 24.71 6.13 7.63
C PRO A 26 25.86 5.67 6.72
N LYS A 27 26.93 6.47 6.70
CA LYS A 27 28.15 6.15 5.95
C LYS A 27 28.93 5.08 6.71
N GLY A 28 29.36 4.04 6.01
CA GLY A 28 30.12 2.90 6.57
C GLY A 28 29.94 1.66 5.71
N ASP A 29 30.51 0.54 6.13
CA ASP A 29 30.52 -0.73 5.37
C ASP A 29 29.11 -1.24 5.07
N ASN A 30 28.16 -0.98 5.98
CA ASN A 30 26.77 -1.42 5.85
C ASN A 30 25.86 -0.43 5.10
N GLN A 31 26.40 0.64 4.51
CA GLN A 31 25.58 1.68 3.87
C GLN A 31 24.70 1.12 2.73
N THR A 32 25.25 0.25 1.90
CA THR A 32 24.50 -0.38 0.81
C THR A 32 23.39 -1.28 1.34
N LEU A 33 23.63 -1.99 2.45
CA LEU A 33 22.65 -2.84 3.11
C LEU A 33 21.48 -2.00 3.64
N TRP A 34 21.76 -0.88 4.32
CA TRP A 34 20.72 0.04 4.78
C TRP A 34 19.87 0.60 3.63
N ARG A 35 20.51 1.06 2.55
CA ARG A 35 19.81 1.60 1.38
C ARG A 35 18.90 0.57 0.72
N SER A 36 19.43 -0.63 0.45
CA SER A 36 18.70 -1.65 -0.29
C SER A 36 17.55 -2.24 0.53
N THR A 37 17.77 -2.55 1.81
CA THR A 37 16.73 -3.13 2.67
C THR A 37 15.56 -2.18 2.91
N LEU A 38 15.82 -0.90 3.18
CA LEU A 38 14.77 0.10 3.38
C LEU A 38 13.96 0.35 2.11
N ILE A 39 14.64 0.62 0.99
CA ILE A 39 13.96 0.92 -0.29
C ILE A 39 13.14 -0.29 -0.75
N LEU A 40 13.71 -1.50 -0.70
CA LEU A 40 13.02 -2.72 -1.11
C LEU A 40 11.77 -2.98 -0.24
N SER A 41 11.88 -2.75 1.08
CA SER A 41 10.76 -2.91 2.00
C SER A 41 9.63 -1.93 1.70
N PHE A 42 9.94 -0.64 1.52
CA PHE A 42 8.94 0.38 1.19
C PHE A 42 8.21 0.08 -0.12
N VAL A 43 8.96 -0.30 -1.16
CA VAL A 43 8.38 -0.65 -2.47
C VAL A 43 7.50 -1.90 -2.36
N SER A 44 7.97 -2.95 -1.67
CA SER A 44 7.21 -4.21 -1.54
C SER A 44 5.90 -4.02 -0.76
N CYS A 45 5.95 -3.29 0.35
CA CYS A 45 4.76 -2.97 1.14
C CYS A 45 3.77 -2.11 0.34
N TYR A 46 4.26 -1.14 -0.42
CA TYR A 46 3.42 -0.30 -1.27
C TYR A 46 2.75 -1.10 -2.39
N LEU A 47 3.50 -1.97 -3.09
CA LEU A 47 2.95 -2.80 -4.17
C LEU A 47 1.87 -3.74 -3.66
N MET A 48 2.10 -4.44 -2.54
CA MET A 48 1.09 -5.30 -1.91
C MET A 48 -0.20 -4.51 -1.62
N TRP A 49 -0.07 -3.34 -0.99
CA TRP A 49 -1.21 -2.48 -0.68
C TRP A 49 -1.90 -1.95 -1.95
N ALA A 50 -1.14 -1.45 -2.92
CA ALA A 50 -1.69 -0.85 -4.14
C ALA A 50 -2.46 -1.86 -4.99
N ILE A 51 -1.93 -3.09 -5.14
CA ILE A 51 -2.59 -4.16 -5.90
C ILE A 51 -3.89 -4.57 -5.22
N THR A 52 -3.87 -4.80 -3.91
CA THR A 52 -5.08 -5.19 -3.16
C THR A 52 -6.14 -4.08 -3.15
N PHE A 53 -5.72 -2.82 -3.11
CA PHE A 53 -6.61 -1.67 -3.25
C PHE A 53 -7.23 -1.59 -4.65
N MET A 54 -6.42 -1.71 -5.71
CA MET A 54 -6.92 -1.67 -7.11
C MET A 54 -7.90 -2.81 -7.40
N ALA A 55 -7.70 -3.99 -6.81
CA ALA A 55 -8.62 -5.11 -6.94
C ALA A 55 -10.04 -4.79 -6.42
N GLN A 56 -10.19 -3.79 -5.55
CA GLN A 56 -11.46 -3.38 -4.95
C GLN A 56 -12.01 -2.05 -5.51
N LEU A 57 -11.25 -1.32 -6.34
CA LEU A 57 -11.60 0.05 -6.75
C LEU A 57 -12.85 0.11 -7.65
N HIS A 58 -13.00 -0.87 -8.55
CA HIS A 58 -14.16 -1.02 -9.43
C HIS A 58 -14.60 -2.49 -9.44
N PRO A 59 -15.31 -2.96 -8.40
CA PRO A 59 -15.62 -4.37 -8.25
C PRO A 59 -16.69 -4.81 -9.26
N LEU A 60 -16.43 -5.92 -9.93
CA LEU A 60 -17.40 -6.57 -10.83
C LEU A 60 -18.33 -7.54 -10.09
N ILE A 61 -17.92 -7.98 -8.90
CA ILE A 61 -18.62 -8.95 -8.07
C ILE A 61 -19.01 -8.26 -6.77
N ALA A 62 -20.29 -8.37 -6.41
CA ALA A 62 -20.80 -7.91 -5.13
C ALA A 62 -20.81 -9.06 -4.10
N PRO A 63 -20.58 -8.78 -2.82
CA PRO A 63 -20.63 -9.80 -1.77
C PRO A 63 -22.05 -10.39 -1.65
N LYS A 64 -22.17 -11.72 -1.74
CA LYS A 64 -23.42 -12.46 -1.53
C LYS A 64 -23.33 -13.29 -0.27
N ARG A 65 -24.30 -13.14 0.64
CA ARG A 65 -24.35 -13.86 1.91
C ARG A 65 -25.74 -14.45 2.12
N SER A 66 -25.83 -15.74 2.44
CA SER A 66 -27.11 -16.44 2.74
C SER A 66 -27.50 -16.43 4.22
N ASN A 67 -26.52 -16.26 5.12
CA ASN A 67 -26.71 -16.39 6.57
C ASN A 67 -26.62 -15.03 7.28
N ILE A 68 -27.37 -14.04 6.81
CA ILE A 68 -27.48 -12.77 7.54
C ILE A 68 -28.45 -12.95 8.72
N ARG A 69 -28.15 -12.36 9.87
CA ARG A 69 -29.08 -12.43 10.99
C ARG A 69 -30.34 -11.59 10.66
N PRO A 70 -31.55 -12.07 10.97
CA PRO A 70 -32.79 -11.39 10.57
C PRO A 70 -32.91 -9.94 11.06
N ASP A 71 -32.34 -9.62 12.23
CA ASP A 71 -32.32 -8.29 12.83
C ASP A 71 -31.40 -7.29 12.12
N ARG A 72 -30.55 -7.75 11.19
CA ARG A 72 -29.52 -6.92 10.53
C ARG A 72 -29.66 -6.87 9.02
N VAL A 73 -30.81 -7.28 8.49
CA VAL A 73 -31.12 -7.14 7.08
C VAL A 73 -31.33 -5.65 6.80
N PRO A 74 -30.49 -5.01 5.96
CA PRO A 74 -30.75 -3.64 5.51
C PRO A 74 -32.07 -3.63 4.73
N HIS A 75 -32.96 -2.68 5.04
CA HIS A 75 -34.24 -2.47 4.33
C HIS A 75 -34.02 -1.87 2.95
#